data_AF-A0A1V5U589-F1
#
_entry.id   AF-A0A1V5U589-F1
#
_cell.length_a   1.000
_cell.length_b   1.000
_cell.length_c   1.000
_cell.angle_alpha   90.00
_cell.angle_beta   90.00
_cell.angle_gamma   90.00
#
_symmetry.space_group_name_H-M   'P 1'
#
loop_
_entity.id
_entity.type
_entity.pdbx_description
1 polymer ?
#
loop_
_entity_poly.entity_id
_entity_poly.type
_entity_poly.pdbx_seq_one_letter_code
_entity_poly.pdbx_strand_id
1 'polypeptide(L)'
;MKKQAFKIFAAFAALLLMLSISGCDEIGFAPPAQTGDTPAPGQTGFPETSPAAEGATPAMPMTPEGTPAAGALGEADGVSFAGKTVFYPDGAGEADAQFRLDYTLPVFGDAFPAYEAMNAQAALYEEELLERVSAERLPYADAAEGGAVPYTRVECRAEACGDYVNVYLYEFTSFGGGEELLPRVLVLGPGGARESLYSATGVYGVEAVAAQQVFNLIDANRAAYYGDVTLDDIPNALDLYNGFFVTEEGFGLVAAPGTLAPEDDGMLVFLVDRAAFYPDAVGTVISAEEYEAIRGPLDTLVSAFGMDYYAGFDSSSPPAFIATAFMTLTLTTGAEDALYVPVARAEYEALYSRFFSGAFPADFAEAGDGTRLEGDAYMLPVYPHGVWSMRIDEAVRTDTGLVLYGMILYGVPGTSDSGELCAATVTLTSSGASPMGFIFAGVELR
;
A
#
# COMPACT_ATOMS: atom_id res chain seq x y z
N MET A 1 -36.44 -10.16 0.47
CA MET A 1 -35.24 -10.57 1.23
C MET A 1 -33.94 -9.93 0.75
N LYS A 2 -33.81 -9.46 -0.51
CA LYS A 2 -32.58 -8.78 -1.02
C LYS A 2 -32.23 -7.41 -0.42
N LYS A 3 -33.17 -6.69 0.23
CA LYS A 3 -32.93 -5.34 0.81
C LYS A 3 -32.33 -5.33 2.23
N GLN A 4 -32.28 -6.47 2.91
CA GLN A 4 -31.70 -6.57 4.26
C GLN A 4 -30.22 -6.96 4.23
N ALA A 5 -29.81 -7.84 3.30
CA ALA A 5 -28.39 -8.15 3.06
C ALA A 5 -27.57 -6.90 2.69
N PHE A 6 -28.14 -6.00 1.87
CA PHE A 6 -27.47 -4.75 1.47
C PHE A 6 -27.31 -3.74 2.63
N LYS A 7 -28.17 -3.79 3.66
CA LYS A 7 -28.05 -2.94 4.85
C LYS A 7 -27.05 -3.48 5.86
N ILE A 8 -26.85 -4.80 5.87
CA ILE A 8 -25.84 -5.47 6.70
C ILE A 8 -24.45 -5.20 6.12
N PHE A 9 -24.29 -5.29 4.79
CA PHE A 9 -23.03 -4.94 4.11
C PHE A 9 -22.64 -3.46 4.28
N ALA A 10 -23.60 -2.53 4.17
CA ALA A 10 -23.35 -1.10 4.38
C ALA A 10 -23.03 -0.71 5.84
N ALA A 11 -23.54 -1.46 6.82
CA ALA A 11 -23.19 -1.27 8.23
C ALA A 11 -21.80 -1.87 8.55
N PHE A 12 -21.42 -2.95 7.87
CA PHE A 12 -20.12 -3.61 7.99
C PHE A 12 -18.99 -2.75 7.39
N ALA A 13 -19.21 -2.15 6.22
CA ALA A 13 -18.27 -1.21 5.61
C ALA A 13 -18.05 0.05 6.47
N ALA A 14 -19.10 0.56 7.13
CA ALA A 14 -19.00 1.74 7.99
C ALA A 14 -18.26 1.47 9.32
N LEU A 15 -18.35 0.25 9.86
CA LEU A 15 -17.63 -0.16 11.08
C LEU A 15 -16.14 -0.43 10.78
N LEU A 16 -15.82 -1.04 9.64
CA LEU A 16 -14.44 -1.20 9.16
C LEU A 16 -13.76 0.13 8.85
N LEU A 17 -14.51 1.11 8.30
CA LEU A 17 -14.00 2.47 8.07
C LEU A 17 -13.71 3.22 9.38
N MET A 18 -14.47 2.95 10.45
CA MET A 18 -14.25 3.56 11.77
C MET A 18 -13.02 2.98 12.48
N LEU A 19 -12.74 1.69 12.28
CA LEU A 19 -11.53 1.03 12.81
C LEU A 19 -10.25 1.43 12.05
N SER A 20 -10.35 1.95 10.82
CA SER A 20 -9.21 2.54 10.10
C SER A 20 -8.83 3.95 10.53
N ILE A 21 -9.66 4.66 11.31
CA ILE A 21 -9.45 6.08 11.66
C ILE A 21 -8.85 6.26 13.06
N SER A 22 -8.93 5.27 13.95
CA SER A 22 -8.51 5.42 15.36
C SER A 22 -7.00 5.35 15.62
N GLY A 23 -6.14 5.55 14.60
CA GLY A 23 -4.68 5.46 14.72
C GLY A 23 -3.89 6.74 14.43
N CYS A 24 -4.52 7.87 14.08
CA CYS A 24 -3.81 9.11 13.78
C CYS A 24 -3.87 10.09 14.94
N ASP A 25 -2.74 10.33 15.60
CA ASP A 25 -2.56 11.43 16.55
C ASP A 25 -2.77 12.79 15.83
N GLU A 26 -3.67 13.61 16.36
CA GLU A 26 -3.96 14.96 15.88
C GLU A 26 -2.75 15.89 16.09
N ILE A 27 -2.04 16.25 15.01
CA ILE A 27 -1.19 17.45 14.97
C ILE A 27 -1.92 18.52 14.16
N GLY A 28 -2.57 19.45 14.88
CA GLY A 28 -3.36 20.52 14.27
C GLY A 28 -2.52 21.51 13.48
N PHE A 29 -2.69 21.54 12.15
CA PHE A 29 -2.32 22.66 11.30
C PHE A 29 -3.54 23.56 11.05
N ALA A 30 -3.41 24.84 11.39
CA ALA A 30 -4.43 25.85 11.13
C ALA A 30 -4.51 26.17 9.61
N PRO A 31 -5.71 26.31 9.03
CA PRO A 31 -5.85 26.56 7.59
C PRO A 31 -5.46 28.01 7.23
N PRO A 32 -4.74 28.25 6.12
CA PRO A 32 -4.52 29.59 5.62
C PRO A 32 -5.79 30.14 4.96
N ALA A 33 -5.95 31.47 5.06
CA ALA A 33 -7.13 32.21 4.64
C ALA A 33 -7.38 32.13 3.12
N GLN A 34 -8.64 31.86 2.75
CA GLN A 34 -9.14 31.92 1.38
C GLN A 34 -9.08 33.34 0.80
N THR A 35 -8.53 33.48 -0.40
CA THR A 35 -8.80 34.62 -1.28
C THR A 35 -8.83 34.17 -2.74
N GLY A 36 -9.95 34.42 -3.41
CA GLY A 36 -10.01 34.79 -4.84
C GLY A 36 -10.33 33.69 -5.84
N ASP A 37 -11.58 33.69 -6.32
CA ASP A 37 -12.11 32.89 -7.44
C ASP A 37 -11.22 32.93 -8.70
N THR A 38 -10.82 31.76 -9.19
CA THR A 38 -10.37 31.53 -10.58
C THR A 38 -10.96 30.19 -11.06
N PRO A 39 -11.49 30.07 -12.30
CA PRO A 39 -12.30 28.91 -12.69
C PRO A 39 -11.46 27.65 -12.88
N ALA A 40 -12.00 26.52 -12.42
CA ALA A 40 -11.44 25.18 -12.55
C ALA A 40 -11.21 24.78 -14.02
N PRO A 41 -10.02 24.26 -14.39
CA PRO A 41 -9.84 23.53 -15.63
C PRO A 41 -10.64 22.22 -15.57
N GLY A 42 -11.34 21.92 -16.66
CA GLY A 42 -12.36 20.87 -16.72
C GLY A 42 -11.83 19.45 -16.58
N GLN A 43 -12.75 18.58 -16.16
CA GLN A 43 -12.65 17.12 -16.20
C GLN A 43 -12.14 16.65 -17.57
N THR A 44 -10.87 16.28 -17.65
CA THR A 44 -10.32 15.48 -18.75
C THR A 44 -10.65 14.00 -18.50
N GLY A 45 -10.96 13.30 -19.60
CA GLY A 45 -11.72 12.06 -19.62
C GLY A 45 -11.07 10.85 -18.96
N PHE A 46 -11.93 9.87 -18.72
CA PHE A 46 -11.62 8.51 -18.33
C PHE A 46 -10.55 7.88 -19.24
N PRO A 47 -9.64 7.04 -18.70
CA PRO A 47 -8.54 6.48 -19.46
C PRO A 47 -9.03 5.61 -20.62
N GLU A 48 -8.54 5.89 -21.82
CA GLU A 48 -8.61 4.98 -22.97
C GLU A 48 -7.60 3.84 -22.75
N THR A 49 -8.13 2.63 -22.72
CA THR A 49 -7.48 1.30 -22.85
C THR A 49 -5.96 1.29 -23.04
N SER A 50 -5.24 0.91 -21.98
CA SER A 50 -3.89 0.34 -22.08
C SER A 50 -3.99 -1.06 -22.72
N PRO A 51 -3.09 -1.46 -23.65
CA PRO A 51 -3.16 -2.76 -24.29
C PRO A 51 -2.95 -3.87 -23.26
N ALA A 52 -3.88 -4.84 -23.23
CA ALA A 52 -3.79 -6.03 -22.40
C ALA A 52 -2.42 -6.70 -22.56
N ALA A 53 -1.70 -6.87 -21.45
CA ALA A 53 -0.48 -7.66 -21.44
C ALA A 53 -0.79 -9.09 -21.90
N GLU A 54 -0.15 -9.54 -22.98
CA GLU A 54 -0.14 -10.94 -23.40
C GLU A 54 0.53 -11.76 -22.29
N GLY A 55 -0.28 -12.38 -21.44
CA GLY A 55 0.20 -13.15 -20.30
C GLY A 55 -0.82 -13.46 -19.21
N ALA A 56 -2.05 -12.93 -19.29
CA ALA A 56 -3.11 -13.11 -18.29
C ALA A 56 -3.27 -14.57 -17.83
N THR A 57 -2.75 -14.87 -16.64
CA THR A 57 -3.03 -16.13 -15.94
C THR A 57 -4.46 -16.05 -15.41
N PRO A 58 -5.31 -17.08 -15.65
CA PRO A 58 -6.67 -17.11 -15.13
C PRO A 58 -6.67 -16.95 -13.62
N ALA A 59 -7.76 -16.41 -13.05
CA ALA A 59 -7.94 -16.49 -11.61
C ALA A 59 -7.93 -17.97 -11.19
N MET A 60 -7.02 -18.32 -10.29
CA MET A 60 -6.83 -19.71 -9.85
C MET A 60 -7.64 -19.93 -8.58
N PRO A 61 -8.48 -20.99 -8.50
CA PRO A 61 -9.04 -21.42 -7.23
C PRO A 61 -7.86 -21.88 -6.35
N MET A 62 -7.63 -21.18 -5.24
CA MET A 62 -6.58 -21.52 -4.29
C MET A 62 -7.20 -22.22 -3.08
N THR A 63 -6.61 -23.34 -2.67
CA THR A 63 -6.97 -24.02 -1.41
C THR A 63 -6.02 -23.59 -0.29
N PRO A 64 -6.51 -23.34 0.94
CA PRO A 64 -5.71 -22.94 2.11
C PRO A 64 -4.51 -23.85 2.42
N GLU A 65 -4.61 -25.15 2.13
CA GLU A 65 -3.59 -26.17 2.47
C GLU A 65 -2.56 -26.45 1.37
N GLY A 66 -2.59 -25.72 0.25
CA GLY A 66 -1.81 -26.00 -0.95
C GLY A 66 -0.39 -25.44 -0.94
N THR A 67 0.53 -26.09 -0.23
CA THR A 67 2.02 -25.98 -0.30
C THR A 67 2.66 -24.92 0.62
N PRO A 68 3.61 -25.28 1.51
CA PRO A 68 4.56 -24.31 2.04
C PRO A 68 5.47 -23.89 0.88
N ALA A 69 5.18 -22.74 0.30
CA ALA A 69 6.05 -22.10 -0.69
C ALA A 69 7.35 -21.62 -0.02
N ALA A 70 8.42 -21.52 -0.78
CA ALA A 70 9.62 -20.82 -0.32
C ALA A 70 9.20 -19.43 0.18
N GLY A 71 9.59 -19.05 1.40
CA GLY A 71 9.21 -17.77 2.01
C GLY A 71 8.25 -17.86 3.21
N ALA A 72 7.74 -19.04 3.59
CA ALA A 72 6.95 -19.17 4.82
C ALA A 72 7.74 -18.70 6.05
N LEU A 73 7.15 -17.79 6.83
CA LEU A 73 7.76 -17.19 8.01
C LEU A 73 7.36 -17.93 9.29
N GLY A 74 8.28 -17.95 10.24
CA GLY A 74 8.07 -18.49 11.57
C GLY A 74 8.76 -17.68 12.66
N GLU A 75 8.82 -18.25 13.87
CA GLU A 75 9.30 -17.55 15.07
C GLU A 75 10.72 -17.01 14.90
N ALA A 76 11.57 -17.73 14.14
CA ALA A 76 12.92 -17.31 13.81
C ALA A 76 12.98 -16.04 12.93
N ASP A 77 11.90 -15.74 12.22
CA ASP A 77 11.75 -14.58 11.34
C ASP A 77 10.93 -13.46 12.02
N GLY A 78 10.68 -13.59 13.32
CA GLY A 78 9.92 -12.60 14.10
C GLY A 78 8.40 -12.72 13.97
N VAL A 79 7.87 -13.80 13.38
CA VAL A 79 6.42 -14.06 13.33
C VAL A 79 6.09 -15.38 14.00
N SER A 80 5.37 -15.37 15.10
CA SER A 80 4.86 -16.58 15.74
C SER A 80 3.34 -16.66 15.66
N PHE A 81 2.77 -17.81 15.99
CA PHE A 81 1.33 -18.06 15.87
C PHE A 81 0.76 -18.56 17.19
N ALA A 82 -0.26 -17.86 17.71
CA ALA A 82 -0.93 -18.20 18.96
C ALA A 82 -2.30 -18.83 18.67
N GLY A 83 -2.41 -20.13 18.94
CA GLY A 83 -3.65 -20.91 18.79
C GLY A 83 -4.46 -20.97 20.08
N LYS A 84 -5.78 -20.75 20.00
CA LYS A 84 -6.72 -20.95 21.11
C LYS A 84 -8.00 -21.62 20.62
N THR A 85 -8.63 -22.39 21.50
CA THR A 85 -9.96 -22.97 21.30
C THR A 85 -10.89 -22.51 22.42
N VAL A 86 -12.06 -22.01 22.05
CA VAL A 86 -13.11 -21.52 22.94
C VAL A 86 -14.40 -22.29 22.66
N PHE A 87 -15.07 -22.73 23.72
CA PHE A 87 -16.34 -23.45 23.64
C PHE A 87 -17.46 -22.59 24.19
N TYR A 88 -18.59 -22.58 23.50
CA TYR A 88 -19.78 -21.82 23.88
C TYR A 88 -20.95 -22.74 24.25
N PRO A 89 -21.82 -22.33 25.19
CA PRO A 89 -21.74 -21.10 25.99
C PRO A 89 -20.58 -21.12 27.01
N ASP A 90 -20.25 -19.98 27.61
CA ASP A 90 -19.17 -19.86 28.58
C ASP A 90 -19.22 -20.95 29.66
N GLY A 91 -18.11 -21.67 29.81
CA GLY A 91 -17.97 -22.79 30.75
C GLY A 91 -18.34 -24.15 30.17
N ALA A 92 -18.80 -24.23 28.92
CA ALA A 92 -18.94 -25.49 28.19
C ALA A 92 -17.57 -26.10 27.86
N GLY A 93 -17.52 -27.41 27.71
CA GLY A 93 -16.41 -28.16 27.15
C GLY A 93 -16.76 -28.77 25.80
N GLU A 94 -15.84 -29.56 25.25
CA GLU A 94 -15.99 -30.17 23.92
C GLU A 94 -17.26 -31.05 23.78
N ALA A 95 -17.68 -31.71 24.86
CA ALA A 95 -18.79 -32.66 24.82
C ALA A 95 -20.18 -32.01 24.88
N ASP A 96 -20.28 -30.78 25.37
CA ASP A 96 -21.52 -30.05 25.61
C ASP A 96 -21.55 -28.66 24.95
N ALA A 97 -20.53 -28.33 24.16
CA ALA A 97 -20.48 -27.11 23.36
C ALA A 97 -21.61 -27.06 22.33
N GLN A 98 -22.27 -25.91 22.27
CA GLN A 98 -23.23 -25.54 21.23
C GLN A 98 -22.52 -24.93 20.02
N PHE A 99 -21.37 -24.29 20.24
CA PHE A 99 -20.54 -23.72 19.20
C PHE A 99 -19.06 -23.80 19.60
N ARG A 100 -18.18 -24.05 18.64
CA ARG A 100 -16.72 -24.09 18.83
C ARG A 100 -16.04 -22.97 18.06
N LEU A 101 -15.14 -22.24 18.70
CA LEU A 101 -14.28 -21.26 18.05
C LEU A 101 -12.83 -21.73 18.18
N ASP A 102 -12.19 -22.02 17.05
CA ASP A 102 -10.76 -22.29 16.97
C ASP A 102 -10.10 -21.12 16.22
N TYR A 103 -9.06 -20.51 16.75
CA TYR A 103 -8.32 -19.51 15.97
C TYR A 103 -6.83 -19.59 16.23
N THR A 104 -6.08 -19.28 15.19
CA THR A 104 -4.65 -19.04 15.24
C THR A 104 -4.41 -17.63 14.74
N LEU A 105 -3.77 -16.78 15.56
CA LEU A 105 -3.48 -15.39 15.22
C LEU A 105 -1.97 -15.13 15.18
N PRO A 106 -1.50 -14.19 14.35
CA PRO A 106 -0.08 -13.85 14.29
C PRO A 106 0.34 -13.05 15.54
N VAL A 107 1.57 -13.27 15.98
CA VAL A 107 2.24 -12.50 17.04
C VAL A 107 3.60 -12.05 16.50
N PHE A 108 3.78 -10.75 16.42
CA PHE A 108 4.97 -10.11 15.85
C PHE A 108 6.00 -9.83 16.93
N GLY A 109 7.25 -10.20 16.65
CA GLY A 109 8.42 -9.92 17.49
C GLY A 109 9.14 -8.64 17.10
N ASP A 110 10.19 -8.30 17.85
CA ASP A 110 11.00 -7.08 17.72
C ASP A 110 11.78 -6.96 16.40
N ALA A 111 11.80 -8.01 15.57
CA ALA A 111 12.28 -7.95 14.20
C ALA A 111 11.47 -6.97 13.33
N PHE A 112 10.21 -6.71 13.69
CA PHE A 112 9.35 -5.72 13.03
C PHE A 112 9.31 -4.44 13.87
N PRO A 113 9.79 -3.28 13.37
CA PRO A 113 9.71 -2.02 14.11
C PRO A 113 8.29 -1.68 14.61
N ALA A 114 7.26 -1.98 13.82
CA ALA A 114 5.86 -1.74 14.17
C ALA A 114 5.18 -2.88 14.99
N TYR A 115 5.93 -3.82 15.57
CA TYR A 115 5.38 -5.02 16.21
C TYR A 115 4.33 -4.73 17.30
N GLU A 116 4.51 -3.69 18.12
CA GLU A 116 3.56 -3.34 19.19
C GLU A 116 2.20 -2.94 18.63
N ALA A 117 2.20 -2.08 17.60
CA ALA A 117 0.98 -1.63 16.94
C ALA A 117 0.27 -2.80 16.23
N MET A 118 1.02 -3.67 15.58
CA MET A 118 0.46 -4.85 14.90
C MET A 118 -0.12 -5.87 15.89
N ASN A 119 0.55 -6.12 17.02
CA ASN A 119 0.02 -6.99 18.07
C ASN A 119 -1.24 -6.39 18.73
N ALA A 120 -1.32 -5.07 18.87
CA ALA A 120 -2.53 -4.39 19.33
C ALA A 120 -3.70 -4.59 18.34
N GLN A 121 -3.45 -4.51 17.03
CA GLN A 121 -4.47 -4.81 16.01
C GLN A 121 -4.92 -6.28 16.04
N ALA A 122 -3.99 -7.22 16.22
CA ALA A 122 -4.32 -8.64 16.38
C ALA A 122 -5.20 -8.89 17.61
N ALA A 123 -4.93 -8.20 18.73
CA ALA A 123 -5.76 -8.26 19.93
C ALA A 123 -7.17 -7.70 19.70
N LEU A 124 -7.31 -6.58 18.99
CA LEU A 124 -8.62 -6.03 18.62
C LEU A 124 -9.41 -6.99 17.72
N TYR A 125 -8.75 -7.68 16.79
CA TYR A 125 -9.40 -8.72 15.98
C TYR A 125 -9.82 -9.93 16.82
N GLU A 126 -9.03 -10.34 17.82
CA GLU A 126 -9.42 -11.38 18.78
C GLU A 126 -10.70 -10.99 19.54
N GLU A 127 -10.75 -9.76 20.06
CA GLU A 127 -11.92 -9.23 20.78
C GLU A 127 -13.17 -9.20 19.87
N GLU A 128 -13.03 -8.69 18.64
CA GLU A 128 -14.11 -8.64 17.66
C GLU A 128 -14.60 -10.04 17.27
N LEU A 129 -13.68 -11.00 17.08
CA LEU A 129 -14.02 -12.39 16.76
C LEU A 129 -14.82 -13.06 17.88
N LEU A 130 -14.41 -12.86 19.14
CA LEU A 130 -15.12 -13.37 20.32
C LEU A 130 -16.52 -12.75 20.45
N GLU A 131 -16.64 -11.44 20.23
CA GLU A 131 -17.92 -10.74 20.25
C GLU A 131 -18.84 -11.24 19.11
N ARG A 132 -18.32 -11.31 17.88
CA ARG A 132 -19.08 -11.77 16.71
C ARG A 132 -19.59 -13.20 16.86
N VAL A 133 -18.77 -14.11 17.36
CA VAL A 133 -19.23 -15.49 17.62
C VAL A 133 -20.35 -15.50 18.66
N SER A 134 -20.19 -14.77 19.76
CA SER A 134 -21.15 -14.75 20.87
C SER A 134 -22.48 -14.08 20.49
N ALA A 135 -22.41 -12.94 19.80
CA ALA A 135 -23.56 -12.10 19.50
C ALA A 135 -24.27 -12.49 18.20
N GLU A 136 -23.54 -12.98 17.20
CA GLU A 136 -24.05 -13.16 15.85
C GLU A 136 -24.09 -14.60 15.38
N ARG A 137 -23.22 -15.49 15.86
CA ARG A 137 -23.17 -16.88 15.37
C ARG A 137 -23.86 -17.85 16.31
N LEU A 138 -23.52 -17.80 17.59
CA LEU A 138 -24.08 -18.66 18.62
C LEU A 138 -25.63 -18.66 18.63
N PRO A 139 -26.34 -17.53 18.45
CA PRO A 139 -27.81 -17.55 18.41
C PRO A 139 -28.43 -18.38 17.29
N TYR A 140 -27.68 -18.66 16.21
CA TYR A 140 -28.10 -19.50 15.09
C TYR A 140 -27.48 -20.90 15.12
N ALA A 141 -26.72 -21.23 16.17
CA ALA A 141 -26.15 -22.55 16.37
C ALA A 141 -27.28 -23.55 16.69
N ASP A 142 -27.86 -24.15 15.65
CA ASP A 142 -28.79 -25.27 15.77
C ASP A 142 -28.06 -26.54 15.35
N ALA A 143 -27.44 -27.20 16.32
CA ALA A 143 -26.90 -28.53 16.09
C ALA A 143 -28.08 -29.49 15.88
N ALA A 144 -28.36 -29.85 14.62
CA ALA A 144 -29.29 -30.94 14.32
C ALA A 144 -28.94 -32.16 15.20
N GLU A 145 -29.92 -32.84 15.79
CA GLU A 145 -29.65 -33.98 16.69
C GLU A 145 -28.70 -34.99 16.03
N GLY A 146 -27.47 -35.11 16.55
CA GLY A 146 -26.42 -36.00 16.03
C GLY A 146 -25.52 -35.42 14.92
N GLY A 147 -25.64 -34.14 14.59
CA GLY A 147 -24.75 -33.40 13.68
C GLY A 147 -23.44 -32.95 14.32
N ALA A 148 -22.49 -32.51 13.50
CA ALA A 148 -21.25 -31.89 13.99
C ALA A 148 -21.58 -30.55 14.67
N VAL A 149 -20.82 -30.22 15.73
CA VAL A 149 -20.98 -28.95 16.45
C VAL A 149 -20.65 -27.79 15.50
N PRO A 150 -21.54 -26.80 15.34
CA PRO A 150 -21.25 -25.58 14.59
C PRO A 150 -19.94 -24.93 15.05
N TYR A 151 -19.18 -24.37 14.12
CA TYR A 151 -17.88 -23.80 14.44
C TYR A 151 -17.51 -22.59 13.61
N THR A 152 -16.57 -21.82 14.16
CA THR A 152 -15.71 -20.91 13.42
C THR A 152 -14.28 -21.37 13.62
N ARG A 153 -13.51 -21.44 12.53
CA ARG A 153 -12.07 -21.72 12.55
C ARG A 153 -11.33 -20.61 11.83
N VAL A 154 -10.32 -20.01 12.47
CA VAL A 154 -9.41 -19.05 11.83
C VAL A 154 -8.04 -19.69 11.70
N GLU A 155 -7.58 -19.82 10.46
CA GLU A 155 -6.23 -20.29 10.12
C GLU A 155 -5.36 -19.11 9.72
N CYS A 156 -4.12 -19.10 10.18
CA CYS A 156 -3.17 -18.04 9.89
C CYS A 156 -1.85 -18.59 9.36
N ARG A 157 -1.29 -17.93 8.36
CA ARG A 157 0.08 -18.15 7.88
C ARG A 157 0.69 -16.83 7.44
N ALA A 158 2.02 -16.77 7.41
CA ALA A 158 2.76 -15.62 6.94
C ALA A 158 3.84 -16.05 5.95
N GLU A 159 4.07 -15.22 4.93
CA GLU A 159 5.03 -15.47 3.86
C GLU A 159 5.76 -14.17 3.51
N ALA A 160 7.09 -14.19 3.40
CA ALA A 160 7.88 -13.07 2.91
C ALA A 160 7.88 -13.02 1.37
N CYS A 161 7.85 -11.79 0.85
CA CYS A 161 7.96 -11.49 -0.57
C CYS A 161 8.77 -10.20 -0.77
N GLY A 162 10.08 -10.35 -1.00
CA GLY A 162 11.00 -9.22 -1.00
C GLY A 162 11.03 -8.53 0.36
N ASP A 163 10.82 -7.22 0.38
CA ASP A 163 10.76 -6.41 1.61
C ASP A 163 9.36 -6.39 2.26
N TYR A 164 8.39 -7.12 1.70
CA TYR A 164 7.04 -7.22 2.21
C TYR A 164 6.79 -8.56 2.90
N VAL A 165 5.83 -8.59 3.82
CA VAL A 165 5.29 -9.81 4.42
C VAL A 165 3.80 -9.89 4.16
N ASN A 166 3.36 -10.98 3.54
CA ASN A 166 1.96 -11.32 3.37
C ASN A 166 1.50 -12.19 4.55
N VAL A 167 0.45 -11.77 5.25
CA VAL A 167 -0.18 -12.52 6.34
C VAL A 167 -1.59 -12.91 5.93
N TYR A 168 -1.81 -14.20 5.74
CA TYR A 168 -3.10 -14.75 5.33
C TYR A 168 -3.88 -15.20 6.55
N LEU A 169 -5.14 -14.77 6.63
CA LEU A 169 -6.11 -15.11 7.66
C LEU A 169 -7.34 -15.68 6.96
N TYR A 170 -7.56 -16.99 7.09
CA TYR A 170 -8.71 -17.67 6.50
C TYR A 170 -9.69 -18.01 7.61
N GLU A 171 -10.86 -17.38 7.56
CA GLU A 171 -11.93 -17.62 8.52
C GLU A 171 -13.00 -18.51 7.90
N PHE A 172 -13.16 -19.69 8.47
CA PHE A 172 -14.15 -20.67 8.09
C PHE A 172 -15.29 -20.67 9.11
N THR A 173 -16.54 -20.71 8.65
CA THR A 173 -17.70 -20.85 9.52
C THR A 173 -18.65 -21.91 9.01
N SER A 174 -19.12 -22.80 9.88
CA SER A 174 -20.08 -23.84 9.53
C SER A 174 -21.16 -24.02 10.60
N PHE A 175 -22.40 -24.22 10.15
CA PHE A 175 -23.57 -24.55 10.97
C PHE A 175 -24.11 -25.97 10.69
N GLY A 176 -23.28 -26.87 10.17
CA GLY A 176 -23.64 -28.28 9.93
C GLY A 176 -24.14 -28.64 8.52
N GLY A 177 -24.07 -27.68 7.57
CA GLY A 177 -24.35 -27.91 6.15
C GLY A 177 -23.08 -27.82 5.30
N GLY A 178 -22.67 -26.59 4.99
CA GLY A 178 -21.41 -26.24 4.31
C GLY A 178 -20.50 -25.37 5.18
N GLU A 179 -19.31 -25.09 4.69
CA GLU A 179 -18.34 -24.19 5.31
C GLU A 179 -18.26 -22.91 4.46
N GLU A 180 -18.55 -21.76 5.06
CA GLU A 180 -18.36 -20.44 4.48
C GLU A 180 -16.93 -19.98 4.74
N LEU A 181 -16.23 -19.49 3.71
CA LEU A 181 -14.87 -18.96 3.82
C LEU A 181 -14.87 -17.45 3.63
N LEU A 182 -14.30 -16.74 4.59
CA LEU A 182 -13.94 -15.33 4.50
C LEU A 182 -12.40 -15.20 4.47
N PRO A 183 -11.80 -14.93 3.29
CA PRO A 183 -10.36 -14.72 3.20
C PRO A 183 -10.01 -13.27 3.56
N ARG A 184 -8.96 -13.10 4.37
CA ARG A 184 -8.30 -11.81 4.60
C ARG A 184 -6.81 -11.98 4.39
N VAL A 185 -6.19 -10.97 3.80
CA VAL A 185 -4.75 -10.93 3.59
C VAL A 185 -4.23 -9.55 3.95
N LEU A 186 -3.31 -9.51 4.91
CA LEU A 186 -2.64 -8.29 5.34
C LEU A 186 -1.27 -8.25 4.67
N VAL A 187 -0.90 -7.10 4.13
CA VAL A 187 0.46 -6.85 3.64
C VAL A 187 1.16 -5.97 4.66
N LEU A 188 2.33 -6.38 5.12
CA LEU A 188 3.20 -5.57 5.97
C LEU A 188 4.35 -5.05 5.12
N GLY A 189 4.60 -3.75 5.21
CA GLY A 189 5.73 -3.10 4.56
C GLY A 189 7.07 -3.37 5.27
N PRO A 190 8.17 -2.79 4.79
CA PRO A 190 9.52 -3.01 5.34
C PRO A 190 9.66 -2.64 6.82
N GLY A 191 8.89 -1.65 7.30
CA GLY A 191 8.83 -1.27 8.72
C GLY A 191 7.94 -2.16 9.58
N GLY A 192 7.32 -3.19 9.00
CA GLY A 192 6.38 -4.09 9.67
C GLY A 192 4.98 -3.52 9.89
N ALA A 193 4.70 -2.30 9.43
CA ALA A 193 3.38 -1.70 9.48
C ALA A 193 2.49 -2.23 8.36
N ARG A 194 1.17 -2.33 8.61
CA ARG A 194 0.19 -2.74 7.60
C ARG A 194 0.11 -1.71 6.48
N GLU A 195 0.18 -2.19 5.24
CA GLU A 195 0.07 -1.43 4.01
C GLU A 195 -1.27 -1.66 3.32
N SER A 196 -1.78 -0.62 2.67
CA SER A 196 -2.86 -0.73 1.70
C SER A 196 -2.31 -0.98 0.30
N LEU A 197 -3.15 -1.42 -0.65
CA LEU A 197 -2.74 -1.54 -2.04
C LEU A 197 -2.35 -0.17 -2.61
N TYR A 198 -2.98 0.92 -2.15
CA TYR A 198 -2.63 2.28 -2.55
C TYR A 198 -1.18 2.58 -2.17
N SER A 199 -0.78 2.30 -0.93
CA SER A 199 0.58 2.51 -0.44
C SER A 199 1.59 1.60 -1.16
N ALA A 200 1.26 0.31 -1.29
CA ALA A 200 2.14 -0.67 -1.91
C ALA A 200 2.39 -0.39 -3.41
N THR A 201 1.39 0.15 -4.12
CA THR A 201 1.52 0.57 -5.52
C THR A 201 2.02 2.02 -5.65
N GLY A 202 1.87 2.86 -4.63
CA GLY A 202 2.04 4.32 -4.69
C GLY A 202 0.96 5.05 -5.50
N VAL A 203 -0.11 4.38 -5.89
CA VAL A 203 -1.16 4.97 -6.75
C VAL A 203 -2.31 5.47 -5.88
N TYR A 204 -2.61 6.77 -5.96
CA TYR A 204 -3.68 7.38 -5.17
C TYR A 204 -5.08 7.00 -5.66
N GLY A 205 -5.22 6.69 -6.96
CA GLY A 205 -6.48 6.24 -7.60
C GLY A 205 -6.53 4.74 -7.87
N VAL A 206 -5.93 3.90 -7.00
CA VAL A 206 -5.69 2.48 -7.30
C VAL A 206 -6.97 1.67 -7.55
N GLU A 207 -8.09 2.06 -6.94
CA GLU A 207 -9.36 1.32 -7.01
C GLU A 207 -9.87 1.16 -8.44
N ALA A 208 -9.89 2.26 -9.22
CA ALA A 208 -10.35 2.23 -10.60
C ALA A 208 -9.42 1.38 -11.48
N VAL A 209 -8.10 1.47 -11.24
CA VAL A 209 -7.10 0.69 -11.97
C VAL A 209 -7.26 -0.80 -11.66
N ALA A 210 -7.31 -1.18 -10.37
CA ALA A 210 -7.49 -2.55 -9.93
C ALA A 210 -8.81 -3.15 -10.46
N ALA A 211 -9.91 -2.40 -10.37
CA ALA A 211 -11.21 -2.82 -10.88
C ALA A 211 -11.16 -3.09 -12.39
N GLN A 212 -10.53 -2.21 -13.16
CA GLN A 212 -10.39 -2.39 -14.60
C GLN A 212 -9.53 -3.61 -14.95
N GLN A 213 -8.42 -3.83 -14.24
CA GLN A 213 -7.56 -4.99 -14.48
C GLN A 213 -8.27 -6.31 -14.17
N VAL A 214 -8.98 -6.39 -13.03
CA VAL A 214 -9.78 -7.57 -12.70
C VAL A 214 -10.91 -7.78 -13.70
N PHE A 215 -11.59 -6.72 -14.13
CA PHE A 215 -12.62 -6.83 -15.15
C PHE A 215 -12.08 -7.36 -16.48
N ASN A 216 -10.89 -6.93 -16.90
CA ASN A 216 -10.22 -7.45 -18.09
C ASN A 216 -9.93 -8.95 -17.97
N LEU A 217 -9.46 -9.41 -16.80
CA LEU A 217 -9.22 -10.84 -16.53
C LEU A 217 -10.52 -11.66 -16.56
N ILE A 218 -11.60 -11.10 -16.03
CA ILE A 218 -12.94 -11.71 -16.08
C ILE A 218 -13.44 -11.80 -17.52
N ASP A 219 -13.33 -10.74 -18.31
CA ASP A 219 -13.81 -10.72 -19.69
C ASP A 219 -13.06 -11.75 -20.57
N ALA A 220 -11.75 -11.90 -20.35
CA ALA A 220 -10.93 -12.91 -21.00
C ALA A 220 -11.40 -14.35 -20.75
N ASN A 221 -12.09 -14.60 -19.63
CA ASN A 221 -12.65 -15.91 -19.28
C ASN A 221 -14.10 -15.83 -18.74
N ARG A 222 -14.96 -15.11 -19.47
CA ARG A 222 -16.32 -14.76 -19.01
C ARG A 222 -17.18 -15.95 -18.55
N ALA A 223 -16.94 -17.15 -19.09
CA ALA A 223 -17.70 -18.36 -18.77
C ALA A 223 -17.46 -18.89 -17.34
N ALA A 224 -16.36 -18.48 -16.69
CA ALA A 224 -16.02 -18.89 -15.32
C ALA A 224 -16.64 -17.98 -14.24
N TYR A 225 -17.35 -16.92 -14.64
CA TYR A 225 -17.87 -15.89 -13.72
C TYR A 225 -19.38 -15.68 -13.93
N TYR A 226 -20.02 -14.94 -13.02
CA TYR A 226 -21.41 -14.56 -13.24
C TYR A 226 -21.54 -13.67 -14.49
N GLY A 227 -22.48 -14.02 -15.36
CA GLY A 227 -22.65 -13.38 -16.66
C GLY A 227 -23.09 -11.91 -16.59
N ASP A 228 -23.54 -11.44 -15.43
CA ASP A 228 -23.98 -10.07 -15.15
C ASP A 228 -22.95 -9.21 -14.40
N VAL A 229 -21.74 -9.70 -14.13
CA VAL A 229 -20.67 -8.90 -13.50
C VAL A 229 -20.31 -7.70 -14.39
N THR A 230 -20.37 -6.51 -13.81
CA THR A 230 -19.96 -5.25 -14.42
C THR A 230 -18.74 -4.67 -13.71
N LEU A 231 -18.13 -3.63 -14.29
CA LEU A 231 -16.98 -2.94 -13.69
C LEU A 231 -17.33 -2.38 -12.30
N ASP A 232 -18.56 -1.91 -12.09
CA ASP A 232 -19.02 -1.33 -10.82
C ASP A 232 -19.18 -2.38 -9.70
N ASP A 233 -19.28 -3.67 -10.05
CA ASP A 233 -19.38 -4.76 -9.08
C ASP A 233 -18.02 -5.11 -8.47
N ILE A 234 -16.92 -4.86 -9.20
CA ILE A 234 -15.57 -5.28 -8.82
C ILE A 234 -15.08 -4.60 -7.53
N PRO A 235 -15.19 -3.26 -7.36
CA PRO A 235 -14.73 -2.63 -6.12
C PRO A 235 -15.42 -3.15 -4.87
N ASN A 236 -16.67 -3.60 -4.97
CA ASN A 236 -17.41 -4.16 -3.84
C ASN A 236 -16.98 -5.60 -3.49
N ALA A 237 -16.36 -6.30 -4.43
CA ALA A 237 -15.88 -7.67 -4.24
C ALA A 237 -14.43 -7.73 -3.72
N LEU A 238 -13.68 -6.63 -3.83
CA LEU A 238 -12.28 -6.54 -3.44
C LEU A 238 -12.14 -5.73 -2.14
N ASP A 239 -11.25 -6.18 -1.26
CA ASP A 239 -10.76 -5.37 -0.14
C ASP A 239 -9.32 -4.94 -0.44
N LEU A 240 -9.13 -3.66 -0.80
CA LEU A 240 -7.81 -3.12 -1.16
C LEU A 240 -6.94 -2.79 0.05
N TYR A 241 -7.44 -3.01 1.27
CA TYR A 241 -6.72 -2.83 2.53
C TYR A 241 -6.36 -4.16 3.20
N ASN A 242 -7.23 -5.18 3.07
CA ASN A 242 -7.05 -6.50 3.72
C ASN A 242 -7.43 -7.69 2.82
N GLY A 243 -7.40 -7.53 1.51
CA GLY A 243 -7.78 -8.55 0.53
C GLY A 243 -6.81 -8.62 -0.64
N PHE A 244 -5.52 -8.33 -0.42
CA PHE A 244 -4.49 -8.49 -1.43
C PHE A 244 -3.17 -9.01 -0.84
N PHE A 245 -2.29 -9.54 -1.70
CA PHE A 245 -0.93 -9.92 -1.37
C PHE A 245 0.06 -9.44 -2.42
N VAL A 246 1.33 -9.29 -2.03
CA VAL A 246 2.43 -8.96 -2.94
C VAL A 246 3.05 -10.23 -3.50
N THR A 247 3.41 -10.22 -4.77
CA THR A 247 4.19 -11.27 -5.44
C THR A 247 5.50 -10.68 -5.98
N GLU A 248 6.40 -11.53 -6.47
CA GLU A 248 7.64 -11.08 -7.14
C GLU A 248 7.34 -10.21 -8.37
N GLU A 249 6.23 -10.47 -9.08
CA GLU A 249 5.88 -9.83 -10.34
C GLU A 249 4.83 -8.71 -10.19
N GLY A 250 4.10 -8.66 -9.07
CA GLY A 250 3.00 -7.73 -8.88
C GLY A 250 2.18 -8.00 -7.63
N PHE A 251 0.87 -8.15 -7.81
CA PHE A 251 -0.10 -8.25 -6.72
C PHE A 251 -1.14 -9.33 -7.01
N GLY A 252 -1.55 -10.04 -5.98
CA GLY A 252 -2.72 -10.92 -6.02
C GLY A 252 -3.90 -10.27 -5.30
N LEU A 253 -4.99 -10.02 -6.02
CA LEU A 253 -6.23 -9.46 -5.47
C LEU A 253 -7.19 -10.60 -5.17
N VAL A 254 -7.73 -10.63 -3.94
CA VAL A 254 -8.55 -11.74 -3.45
C VAL A 254 -10.00 -11.30 -3.37
N ALA A 255 -10.88 -12.09 -3.98
CA ALA A 255 -12.33 -11.95 -3.81
C ALA A 255 -12.87 -13.17 -3.06
N ALA A 256 -13.78 -12.92 -2.12
CA ALA A 256 -14.42 -13.97 -1.35
C ALA A 256 -15.28 -14.89 -2.26
N PRO A 257 -15.48 -16.17 -1.88
CA PRO A 257 -16.36 -17.07 -2.61
C PRO A 257 -17.76 -16.48 -2.82
N GLY A 258 -18.37 -16.76 -3.97
CA GLY A 258 -19.74 -16.32 -4.25
C GLY A 258 -19.91 -14.86 -4.66
N THR A 259 -18.84 -14.04 -4.65
CA THR A 259 -18.91 -12.60 -4.97
C THR A 259 -18.96 -12.34 -6.48
N LEU A 260 -18.05 -12.94 -7.25
CA LEU A 260 -17.91 -12.74 -8.71
C LEU A 260 -18.12 -14.03 -9.52
N ALA A 261 -18.10 -15.18 -8.85
CA ALA A 261 -18.32 -16.51 -9.42
C ALA A 261 -19.12 -17.38 -8.43
N PRO A 262 -19.67 -18.53 -8.85
CA PRO A 262 -20.30 -19.50 -7.96
C PRO A 262 -19.45 -19.84 -6.73
N GLU A 263 -20.10 -20.02 -5.58
CA GLU A 263 -19.43 -20.30 -4.30
C GLU A 263 -18.61 -21.60 -4.33
N ASP A 264 -19.04 -22.59 -5.11
CA ASP A 264 -18.34 -23.88 -5.30
C ASP A 264 -16.95 -23.73 -5.94
N ASP A 265 -16.67 -22.60 -6.59
CA ASP A 265 -15.36 -22.29 -7.18
C ASP A 265 -14.36 -21.78 -6.12
N GLY A 266 -14.82 -21.53 -4.88
CA GLY A 266 -13.99 -21.08 -3.78
C GLY A 266 -13.55 -19.62 -3.89
N MET A 267 -12.46 -19.28 -3.20
CA MET A 267 -11.92 -17.92 -3.26
C MET A 267 -11.24 -17.66 -4.61
N LEU A 268 -11.43 -16.47 -5.15
CA LEU A 268 -10.84 -16.06 -6.42
C LEU A 268 -9.59 -15.24 -6.16
N VAL A 269 -8.52 -15.54 -6.89
CA VAL A 269 -7.26 -14.80 -6.85
C VAL A 269 -6.95 -14.26 -8.22
N PHE A 270 -6.92 -12.93 -8.37
CA PHE A 270 -6.56 -12.25 -9.61
C PHE A 270 -5.11 -11.76 -9.52
N LEU A 271 -4.24 -12.31 -10.34
CA LEU A 271 -2.84 -11.86 -10.43
C LEU A 271 -2.76 -10.67 -11.39
N VAL A 272 -2.24 -9.56 -10.89
CA VAL A 272 -2.08 -8.31 -11.63
C VAL A 272 -0.62 -7.91 -11.59
N ASP A 273 -0.01 -7.78 -12.76
CA ASP A 273 1.38 -7.35 -12.88
C ASP A 273 1.58 -5.96 -12.28
N ARG A 274 2.75 -5.73 -11.67
CA ARG A 274 3.09 -4.41 -11.12
C ARG A 274 2.97 -3.30 -12.17
N ALA A 275 3.36 -3.62 -13.42
CA ALA A 275 3.32 -2.70 -14.54
C ALA A 275 1.91 -2.21 -14.89
N ALA A 276 0.86 -2.93 -14.50
CA ALA A 276 -0.53 -2.52 -14.72
C ALA A 276 -0.92 -1.28 -13.89
N PHE A 277 -0.12 -0.93 -12.87
CA PHE A 277 -0.30 0.25 -12.03
C PHE A 277 0.62 1.41 -12.43
N TYR A 278 1.47 1.23 -13.45
CA TYR A 278 2.34 2.30 -13.91
C TYR A 278 1.57 3.34 -14.73
N PRO A 279 2.05 4.60 -14.78
CA PRO A 279 1.51 5.60 -15.68
C PRO A 279 1.54 5.15 -17.14
N ASP A 280 0.59 5.61 -17.96
CA ASP A 280 0.49 5.26 -19.39
C ASP A 280 1.74 5.62 -20.22
N ALA A 281 2.55 6.56 -19.72
CA ALA A 281 3.83 6.92 -20.31
C ALA A 281 4.88 5.79 -20.23
N VAL A 282 4.69 4.81 -19.35
CA VAL A 282 5.58 3.66 -19.17
C VAL A 282 5.28 2.58 -20.21
N GLY A 283 6.34 2.05 -20.84
CA GLY A 283 6.25 1.17 -22.01
C GLY A 283 6.14 1.92 -23.34
N THR A 284 5.79 3.21 -23.33
CA THR A 284 5.67 4.05 -24.53
C THR A 284 6.80 5.07 -24.66
N VAL A 285 7.04 5.87 -23.62
CA VAL A 285 8.05 6.94 -23.58
C VAL A 285 9.18 6.61 -22.61
N ILE A 286 8.83 6.01 -21.48
CA ILE A 286 9.74 5.59 -20.41
C ILE A 286 9.72 4.06 -20.36
N SER A 287 10.86 3.39 -20.22
CA SER A 287 10.85 1.94 -19.92
C SER A 287 10.43 1.68 -18.47
N ALA A 288 9.95 0.46 -18.17
CA ALA A 288 9.62 0.07 -16.79
C ALA A 288 10.83 0.17 -15.85
N GLU A 289 12.01 -0.22 -16.32
CA GLU A 289 13.27 -0.12 -15.55
C GLU A 289 13.64 1.34 -15.24
N GLU A 290 13.52 2.24 -16.22
CA GLU A 290 13.75 3.68 -15.99
C GLU A 290 12.74 4.25 -15.00
N TYR A 291 11.45 3.91 -15.12
CA TYR A 291 10.41 4.39 -14.21
C TYR A 291 10.70 3.97 -12.75
N GLU A 292 10.97 2.69 -12.53
CA GLU A 292 11.30 2.16 -11.20
C GLU A 292 12.56 2.83 -10.62
N ALA A 293 13.57 3.08 -11.46
CA ALA A 293 14.80 3.75 -11.02
C ALA A 293 14.61 5.24 -10.70
N ILE A 294 13.66 5.92 -11.36
CA ILE A 294 13.38 7.36 -11.16
C ILE A 294 12.49 7.59 -9.94
N ARG A 295 11.52 6.71 -9.67
CA ARG A 295 10.43 6.95 -8.70
C ARG A 295 10.93 7.34 -7.30
N GLY A 296 11.80 6.54 -6.69
CA GLY A 296 12.31 6.82 -5.33
C GLY A 296 13.03 8.17 -5.23
N PRO A 297 14.02 8.46 -6.11
CA PRO A 297 14.63 9.79 -6.17
C PRO A 297 13.63 10.93 -6.46
N LEU A 298 12.62 10.70 -7.30
CA LEU A 298 11.60 11.70 -7.62
C LEU A 298 10.75 12.04 -6.38
N ASP A 299 10.26 11.03 -5.65
CA ASP A 299 9.49 11.23 -4.42
C ASP A 299 10.33 11.95 -3.34
N THR A 300 11.61 11.62 -3.27
CA THR A 300 12.58 12.31 -2.39
C THR A 300 12.75 13.78 -2.76
N LEU A 301 12.86 14.08 -4.06
CA LEU A 301 12.96 15.45 -4.55
C LEU A 301 11.69 16.24 -4.26
N VAL A 302 10.52 15.65 -4.50
CA VAL A 302 9.22 16.27 -4.21
C VAL A 302 9.08 16.53 -2.71
N SER A 303 9.53 15.59 -1.87
CA SER A 303 9.56 15.75 -0.41
C SER A 303 10.41 16.95 0.02
N ALA A 304 11.56 17.16 -0.63
CA ALA A 304 12.41 18.33 -0.36
C ALA A 304 11.69 19.67 -0.66
N PHE A 305 10.88 19.74 -1.73
CA PHE A 305 10.08 20.93 -2.03
C PHE A 305 8.95 21.18 -1.05
N GLY A 306 8.34 20.12 -0.52
CA GLY A 306 7.32 20.20 0.51
C GLY A 306 7.79 20.93 1.78
N MET A 307 9.10 20.95 2.04
CA MET A 307 9.69 21.61 3.22
C MET A 307 9.94 23.13 3.05
N ASP A 308 10.08 23.65 1.83
CA ASP A 308 10.45 25.06 1.57
C ASP A 308 9.32 25.92 0.96
N TYR A 309 8.07 25.49 1.04
CA TYR A 309 6.93 26.20 0.45
C TYR A 309 7.13 26.56 -1.05
N TYR A 310 7.37 25.55 -1.89
CA TYR A 310 7.18 25.60 -3.36
C TYR A 310 8.15 26.48 -4.17
N ALA A 311 9.42 26.57 -3.77
CA ALA A 311 10.45 27.12 -4.65
C ALA A 311 10.94 26.05 -5.64
N GLY A 312 10.35 26.01 -6.85
CA GLY A 312 10.92 25.28 -7.98
C GLY A 312 12.29 25.83 -8.40
N PHE A 313 12.96 25.18 -9.35
CA PHE A 313 14.22 25.67 -9.90
C PHE A 313 14.31 25.47 -11.41
N ASP A 314 14.68 26.52 -12.14
CA ASP A 314 14.77 26.56 -13.60
C ASP A 314 16.24 26.47 -14.09
N SER A 315 17.13 25.99 -13.23
CA SER A 315 18.57 25.96 -13.45
C SER A 315 19.13 24.54 -13.35
N SER A 316 20.28 24.29 -13.99
CA SER A 316 20.94 22.99 -13.92
C SER A 316 21.41 22.61 -12.50
N SER A 317 21.38 23.55 -11.55
CA SER A 317 21.68 23.32 -10.14
C SER A 317 20.47 23.68 -9.26
N PRO A 318 20.11 22.83 -8.28
CA PRO A 318 19.09 23.18 -7.28
C PRO A 318 19.56 24.32 -6.36
N PRO A 319 18.62 25.08 -5.77
CA PRO A 319 18.88 25.99 -4.65
C PRO A 319 19.47 25.24 -3.46
N ALA A 320 20.20 25.96 -2.60
CA ALA A 320 20.89 25.36 -1.47
C ALA A 320 19.97 24.56 -0.54
N PHE A 321 18.78 25.10 -0.23
CA PHE A 321 17.78 24.41 0.59
C PHE A 321 17.39 23.06 -0.01
N ILE A 322 16.90 23.05 -1.25
CA ILE A 322 16.46 21.84 -1.95
C ILE A 322 17.60 20.82 -2.07
N ALA A 323 18.81 21.28 -2.40
CA ALA A 323 19.99 20.43 -2.45
C ALA A 323 20.24 19.75 -1.10
N THR A 324 20.28 20.53 -0.01
CA THR A 324 20.53 19.98 1.32
C THR A 324 19.40 19.08 1.80
N ALA A 325 18.14 19.48 1.62
CA ALA A 325 16.98 18.70 2.06
C ALA A 325 16.87 17.36 1.32
N PHE A 326 17.07 17.34 -0.01
CA PHE A 326 17.13 16.10 -0.79
C PHE A 326 18.22 15.16 -0.27
N MET A 327 19.41 15.70 -0.03
CA MET A 327 20.55 14.92 0.44
C MET A 327 20.34 14.41 1.86
N THR A 328 19.77 15.22 2.74
CA THR A 328 19.35 14.85 4.10
C THR A 328 18.36 13.70 4.03
N LEU A 329 17.24 13.85 3.33
CA LEU A 329 16.21 12.80 3.14
C LEU A 329 16.83 11.48 2.66
N THR A 330 17.73 11.56 1.66
CA THR A 330 18.39 10.39 1.09
C THR A 330 19.31 9.67 2.09
N LEU A 331 20.00 10.40 2.96
CA LEU A 331 21.07 9.88 3.81
C LEU A 331 20.65 9.62 5.27
N THR A 332 19.50 10.14 5.70
CA THR A 332 18.99 9.97 7.07
C THR A 332 17.84 8.97 7.18
N THR A 333 17.40 8.37 6.08
CA THR A 333 16.36 7.31 6.11
C THR A 333 16.78 6.18 7.06
N GLY A 334 15.93 5.82 8.03
CA GLY A 334 16.22 4.79 9.04
C GLY A 334 17.04 5.28 10.24
N ALA A 335 17.24 6.59 10.39
CA ALA A 335 17.96 7.21 11.51
C ALA A 335 17.09 8.18 12.33
N GLU A 336 15.78 7.93 12.39
CA GLU A 336 14.76 8.82 12.96
C GLU A 336 14.98 9.14 14.46
N ASP A 337 15.71 8.27 15.19
CA ASP A 337 16.04 8.45 16.61
C ASP A 337 17.22 9.42 16.85
N ALA A 338 17.97 9.79 15.81
CA ALA A 338 19.09 10.71 15.91
C ALA A 338 18.63 12.16 15.70
N LEU A 339 19.31 13.13 16.32
CA LEU A 339 19.11 14.55 15.97
C LEU A 339 19.89 14.95 14.72
N TYR A 340 21.05 14.31 14.52
CA TYR A 340 21.94 14.56 13.40
C TYR A 340 22.67 13.27 12.98
N VAL A 341 22.89 13.12 11.67
CA VAL A 341 23.70 12.06 11.09
C VAL A 341 24.98 12.67 10.50
N PRO A 342 26.18 12.27 10.95
CA PRO A 342 27.44 12.70 10.34
C PRO A 342 27.72 11.91 9.06
N VAL A 343 27.97 12.61 7.95
CA VAL A 343 28.36 12.01 6.67
C VAL A 343 29.67 12.61 6.19
N ALA A 344 30.62 11.76 5.76
CA ALA A 344 31.91 12.21 5.28
C ALA A 344 31.75 13.16 4.07
N ARG A 345 32.50 14.26 4.06
CA ARG A 345 32.38 15.29 3.02
C ARG A 345 32.49 14.73 1.60
N ALA A 346 33.47 13.86 1.37
CA ALA A 346 33.70 13.24 0.07
C ALA A 346 32.54 12.34 -0.37
N GLU A 347 31.89 11.64 0.55
CA GLU A 347 30.74 10.77 0.28
C GLU A 347 29.50 11.62 -0.07
N TYR A 348 29.25 12.65 0.73
CA TYR A 348 28.13 13.57 0.53
C TYR A 348 28.23 14.30 -0.82
N GLU A 349 29.38 14.91 -1.12
CA GLU A 349 29.58 15.62 -2.39
C GLU A 349 29.59 14.66 -3.60
N ALA A 350 30.10 13.44 -3.44
CA ALA A 350 30.03 12.42 -4.48
C ALA A 350 28.58 12.00 -4.77
N LEU A 351 27.77 11.78 -3.73
CA LEU A 351 26.35 11.44 -3.89
C LEU A 351 25.57 12.58 -4.55
N TYR A 352 25.81 13.83 -4.16
CA TYR A 352 25.20 15.01 -4.80
C TYR A 352 25.40 15.00 -6.32
N SER A 353 26.63 14.72 -6.77
CA SER A 353 26.98 14.68 -8.19
C SER A 353 26.29 13.55 -8.99
N ARG A 354 25.69 12.57 -8.29
CA ARG A 354 24.90 11.50 -8.92
C ARG A 354 23.48 11.93 -9.27
N PHE A 355 22.95 12.98 -8.63
CA PHE A 355 21.57 13.43 -8.81
C PHE A 355 21.44 14.84 -9.39
N PHE A 356 22.44 15.69 -9.21
CA PHE A 356 22.43 17.08 -9.69
C PHE A 356 23.70 17.41 -10.46
N SER A 357 23.60 18.41 -11.33
CA SER A 357 24.77 18.93 -12.05
C SER A 357 25.45 20.05 -11.26
N GLY A 358 26.72 20.31 -11.58
CA GLY A 358 27.49 21.39 -10.95
C GLY A 358 28.11 21.01 -9.61
N ALA A 359 28.69 22.00 -8.94
CA ALA A 359 29.22 21.85 -7.59
C ALA A 359 28.10 21.98 -6.56
N PHE A 360 28.28 21.35 -5.40
CA PHE A 360 27.37 21.52 -4.27
C PHE A 360 27.25 23.01 -3.87
N PRO A 361 26.04 23.53 -3.57
CA PRO A 361 25.84 24.96 -3.31
C PRO A 361 26.75 25.50 -2.21
N ALA A 362 27.46 26.60 -2.50
CA ALA A 362 28.44 27.17 -1.58
C ALA A 362 27.80 27.93 -0.40
N ASP A 363 26.55 28.34 -0.55
CA ASP A 363 25.73 29.12 0.39
C ASP A 363 24.84 28.24 1.29
N PHE A 364 25.02 26.91 1.28
CA PHE A 364 24.24 25.96 2.08
C PHE A 364 24.22 26.26 3.59
N ALA A 365 25.25 26.90 4.12
CA ALA A 365 25.30 27.27 5.53
C ALA A 365 24.29 28.38 5.90
N GLU A 366 23.91 29.24 4.94
CA GLU A 366 22.97 30.35 5.15
C GLU A 366 21.58 30.02 4.61
N ALA A 367 21.51 29.30 3.48
CA ALA A 367 20.28 29.04 2.74
C ALA A 367 19.90 27.55 2.65
N GLY A 368 20.55 26.68 3.44
CA GLY A 368 20.26 25.25 3.50
C GLY A 368 19.17 24.87 4.51
N ASP A 369 18.91 23.58 4.62
CA ASP A 369 17.92 22.94 5.51
C ASP A 369 18.35 22.86 6.99
N GLY A 370 19.49 23.43 7.35
CA GLY A 370 20.13 23.26 8.66
C GLY A 370 21.36 22.35 8.64
N THR A 371 21.68 21.74 7.49
CA THR A 371 22.95 21.04 7.25
C THR A 371 24.15 21.96 7.54
N ARG A 372 25.11 21.47 8.31
CA ARG A 372 26.34 22.21 8.66
C ARG A 372 27.60 21.38 8.48
N LEU A 373 28.70 22.03 8.16
CA LEU A 373 30.00 21.38 8.03
C LEU A 373 30.77 21.44 9.36
N GLU A 374 31.11 20.29 9.93
CA GLU A 374 31.96 20.16 11.11
C GLU A 374 33.21 19.35 10.78
N GLY A 375 34.36 20.03 10.68
CA GLY A 375 35.61 19.39 10.25
C GLY A 375 35.51 18.95 8.78
N ASP A 376 35.54 17.63 8.56
CA ASP A 376 35.45 17.00 7.23
C ASP A 376 34.16 16.17 7.05
N ALA A 377 33.12 16.50 7.82
CA ALA A 377 31.82 15.84 7.74
C ALA A 377 30.68 16.86 7.70
N TYR A 378 29.65 16.56 6.89
CA TYR A 378 28.37 17.24 6.96
C TYR A 378 27.52 16.61 8.06
N MET A 379 26.97 17.48 8.91
CA MET A 379 26.03 17.10 9.96
C MET A 379 24.63 17.35 9.41
N LEU A 380 23.94 16.28 9.05
CA LEU A 380 22.61 16.31 8.46
C LEU A 380 21.57 16.30 9.57
N PRO A 381 20.66 17.29 9.65
CA PRO A 381 19.60 17.26 10.63
C PRO A 381 18.59 16.16 10.30
N VAL A 382 18.07 15.48 11.31
CA VAL A 382 16.99 14.51 11.12
C VAL A 382 15.67 15.20 11.47
N TYR A 383 14.72 15.20 10.54
CA TYR A 383 13.39 15.75 10.74
C TYR A 383 12.34 14.69 10.38
N PRO A 384 11.15 14.70 10.99
CA PRO A 384 10.03 13.91 10.49
C PRO A 384 9.71 14.34 9.06
N HIS A 385 9.66 13.37 8.16
CA HIS A 385 9.45 13.61 6.75
C HIS A 385 7.96 13.55 6.42
N GLY A 386 7.46 14.58 5.71
CA GLY A 386 6.16 14.46 5.07
C GLY A 386 6.22 13.40 3.97
N VAL A 387 5.13 12.67 3.76
CA VAL A 387 5.03 11.74 2.64
C VAL A 387 4.58 12.51 1.42
N TRP A 388 5.47 12.62 0.44
CA TRP A 388 5.23 13.33 -0.81
C TRP A 388 5.56 12.43 -1.99
N SER A 389 4.80 12.57 -3.07
CA SER A 389 5.05 11.86 -4.31
C SER A 389 4.67 12.69 -5.52
N MET A 390 5.13 12.29 -6.70
CA MET A 390 4.66 12.86 -7.96
C MET A 390 3.95 11.80 -8.80
N ARG A 391 2.65 11.99 -9.04
CA ARG A 391 1.94 11.27 -10.09
C ARG A 391 2.41 11.80 -11.44
N ILE A 392 2.86 10.91 -12.31
CA ILE A 392 3.23 11.26 -13.69
C ILE A 392 1.98 11.09 -14.55
N ASP A 393 1.54 12.17 -15.17
CA ASP A 393 0.39 12.18 -16.08
C ASP A 393 0.85 12.09 -17.55
N GLU A 394 1.99 12.69 -17.87
CA GLU A 394 2.58 12.66 -19.20
C GLU A 394 4.12 12.67 -19.10
N ALA A 395 4.77 12.06 -20.08
CA ALA A 395 6.22 12.17 -20.22
C ALA A 395 6.62 12.42 -21.67
N VAL A 396 7.69 13.18 -21.85
CA VAL A 396 8.25 13.50 -23.18
C VAL A 396 9.74 13.18 -23.19
N ARG A 397 10.14 12.27 -24.07
CA ARG A 397 11.55 11.99 -24.35
C ARG A 397 12.13 13.12 -25.21
N THR A 398 13.28 13.64 -24.81
CA THR A 398 14.04 14.65 -25.57
C THR A 398 15.39 14.07 -26.02
N ASP A 399 16.10 14.79 -26.89
CA ASP A 399 17.44 14.38 -27.34
C ASP A 399 18.45 14.24 -26.19
N THR A 400 18.21 14.91 -25.07
CA THR A 400 19.12 14.96 -23.92
C THR A 400 18.58 14.25 -22.68
N GLY A 401 17.31 13.83 -22.65
CA GLY A 401 16.74 13.14 -21.49
C GLY A 401 15.21 13.03 -21.50
N LEU A 402 14.57 13.43 -20.40
CA LEU A 402 13.13 13.29 -20.16
C LEU A 402 12.54 14.57 -19.59
N VAL A 403 11.28 14.85 -19.91
CA VAL A 403 10.45 15.81 -19.20
C VAL A 403 9.22 15.09 -18.69
N LEU A 404 8.96 15.19 -17.39
CA LEU A 404 7.82 14.60 -16.70
C LEU A 404 6.82 15.68 -16.35
N TYR A 405 5.55 15.46 -16.64
CA TYR A 405 4.44 16.33 -16.26
C TYR A 405 3.50 15.58 -15.35
N GLY A 406 2.97 16.26 -14.33
CA GLY A 406 1.97 15.65 -13.47
C GLY A 406 1.66 16.47 -12.23
N MET A 407 1.26 15.79 -11.16
CA MET A 407 0.78 16.40 -9.93
C MET A 407 1.64 15.99 -8.74
N ILE A 408 2.03 16.97 -7.92
CA ILE A 408 2.58 16.72 -6.58
C ILE A 408 1.44 16.34 -5.66
N LEU A 409 1.65 15.25 -4.94
CA LEU A 409 0.71 14.68 -3.98
C LEU A 409 1.33 14.69 -2.59
N TYR A 410 0.47 14.84 -1.58
CA TYR A 410 0.85 14.78 -0.17
C TYR A 410 0.09 13.67 0.56
N GLY A 411 0.64 13.24 1.69
CA GLY A 411 0.05 12.20 2.54
C GLY A 411 0.25 10.79 1.97
N VAL A 412 0.04 9.78 2.81
CA VAL A 412 0.16 8.37 2.39
C VAL A 412 -1.01 8.01 1.46
N PRO A 413 -0.77 7.41 0.27
CA PRO A 413 -1.85 7.01 -0.63
C PRO A 413 -2.94 6.19 0.09
N GLY A 414 -4.21 6.48 -0.19
CA GLY A 414 -5.35 5.75 0.40
C GLY A 414 -5.74 6.17 1.82
N THR A 415 -5.11 7.23 2.36
CA THR A 415 -5.49 7.84 3.64
C THR A 415 -6.34 9.10 3.45
N SER A 416 -7.13 9.47 4.47
CA SER A 416 -7.99 10.67 4.44
C SER A 416 -7.21 11.98 4.31
N ASP A 417 -5.95 11.97 4.75
CA ASP A 417 -5.09 13.15 4.82
C ASP A 417 -4.23 13.28 3.56
N SER A 418 -4.51 12.46 2.54
CA SER A 418 -3.82 12.47 1.27
C SER A 418 -4.56 13.30 0.23
N GLY A 419 -3.82 13.92 -0.69
CA GLY A 419 -4.43 14.78 -1.70
C GLY A 419 -3.48 15.31 -2.76
N GLU A 420 -4.06 15.99 -3.75
CA GLU A 420 -3.33 16.72 -4.77
C GLU A 420 -2.99 18.13 -4.30
N LEU A 421 -1.81 18.61 -4.66
CA LEU A 421 -1.34 19.92 -4.25
C LEU A 421 -1.19 20.91 -5.39
N CYS A 422 -0.29 20.61 -6.34
CA CYS A 422 -0.02 21.47 -7.47
C CYS A 422 0.53 20.68 -8.66
N ALA A 423 0.46 21.28 -9.84
CA ALA A 423 1.05 20.69 -11.03
C ALA A 423 2.56 20.93 -11.02
N ALA A 424 3.32 19.94 -11.48
CA ALA A 424 4.77 20.01 -11.57
C ALA A 424 5.27 19.55 -12.94
N THR A 425 6.36 20.16 -13.38
CA THR A 425 7.16 19.73 -14.53
C THR A 425 8.57 19.44 -14.05
N VAL A 426 9.04 18.21 -14.20
CA VAL A 426 10.40 17.80 -13.82
C VAL A 426 11.21 17.50 -15.06
N THR A 427 12.34 18.18 -15.21
CA THR A 427 13.26 17.99 -16.33
C THR A 427 14.45 17.15 -15.88
N LEU A 428 14.71 16.07 -16.61
CA LEU A 428 15.78 15.12 -16.38
C LEU A 428 16.76 15.13 -17.55
N THR A 429 18.06 15.10 -17.26
CA THR A 429 19.12 14.96 -18.27
C THR A 429 19.82 13.62 -18.11
N SER A 430 20.08 12.93 -19.22
CA SER A 430 20.70 11.60 -19.22
C SER A 430 22.09 11.65 -18.59
N SER A 431 22.39 10.70 -17.70
CA SER A 431 23.68 10.59 -17.03
C SER A 431 24.00 9.14 -16.69
N GLY A 432 25.03 8.57 -17.34
CA GLY A 432 25.49 7.21 -17.05
C GLY A 432 26.19 7.05 -15.69
N ALA A 433 26.45 8.14 -14.97
CA ALA A 433 27.00 8.10 -13.61
C ALA A 433 25.91 8.04 -12.53
N SER A 434 24.67 8.38 -12.89
CA SER A 434 23.53 8.38 -11.98
C SER A 434 22.95 6.97 -11.83
N PRO A 435 22.55 6.55 -10.60
CA PRO A 435 21.86 5.29 -10.40
C PRO A 435 20.50 5.24 -11.10
N MET A 436 19.85 6.38 -11.33
CA MET A 436 18.57 6.46 -12.04
C MET A 436 18.73 6.65 -13.55
N GLY A 437 19.96 6.62 -14.09
CA GLY A 437 20.24 6.91 -15.50
C GLY A 437 20.07 8.38 -15.91
N PHE A 438 19.58 9.22 -15.00
CA PHE A 438 19.32 10.65 -15.20
C PHE A 438 19.81 11.49 -14.01
N ILE A 439 19.96 12.80 -14.21
CA ILE A 439 20.08 13.79 -13.15
C ILE A 439 18.96 14.81 -13.26
N PHE A 440 18.56 15.40 -12.15
CA PHE A 440 17.59 16.49 -12.12
C PHE A 440 18.22 17.75 -12.70
N ALA A 441 17.53 18.34 -13.68
CA ALA A 441 17.99 19.52 -14.42
C ALA A 441 17.03 20.72 -14.27
N GLY A 442 15.85 20.52 -13.71
CA GLY A 442 14.90 21.59 -13.40
C GLY A 442 13.58 21.04 -12.86
N VAL A 443 12.90 21.84 -12.04
CA VAL A 443 11.54 21.60 -11.57
C VAL A 443 10.74 22.89 -11.62
N GLU A 444 9.64 22.89 -12.36
CA GLU A 444 8.68 24.01 -12.40
C GLU A 444 7.40 23.61 -11.67
N LEU A 445 6.93 24.45 -10.75
CA LEU A 445 5.64 24.29 -10.06
C LEU A 445 4.63 25.26 -10.66
N ARG A 446 3.38 24.84 -10.84
CA ARG A 446 2.33 25.60 -11.55
C ARG A 446 1.05 25.74 -10.75
#